data_AF-A0AAI9THP1-F1
#
_entry.id   AF-A0AAI9THP1-F1
#
_cell.length_a   1.000
_cell.length_b   1.000
_cell.length_c   1.000
_cell.angle_alpha   90.00
_cell.angle_beta   90.00
_cell.angle_gamma   90.00
#
_symmetry.space_group_name_H-M   'P 1'
#
loop_
_entity.id
_entity.type
_entity.pdbx_description
1 polymer ?
#
loop_
_entity_poly.entity_id
_entity_poly.type
_entity_poly.pdbx_seq_one_letter_code
_entity_poly.pdbx_strand_id
1 'polypeptide(L)'
;MRVRNNAAGGNPEDAMRDLAGGAGCRNYTELMDYLYETLEKHPEISGLVAYSEGASAAATFILDEERRHREEGRDRQIKCAMFITGWPAFNRDKGFILSDEGGEEIIDVPTLHVVGANDPFRYGSYALYDICDPDTTELFDMGKGHVIPRSGLVINELSNAIRELIKKTATTIT
;
A
#
# COMPACT_ATOMS: atom_id res chain seq x y z
N MET A 1 0.27 -16.85 -17.32
CA MET A 1 1.51 -16.10 -17.07
C MET A 1 2.53 -17.06 -16.48
N ARG A 2 3.61 -17.38 -17.20
CA ARG A 2 4.65 -18.31 -16.73
C ARG A 2 5.71 -17.45 -16.03
N VAL A 3 5.67 -17.38 -14.70
CA VAL A 3 6.65 -16.63 -13.91
C VAL A 3 8.00 -17.29 -14.16
N ARG A 4 8.89 -16.61 -14.90
CA ARG A 4 10.29 -17.01 -15.01
C ARG A 4 10.92 -16.78 -13.65
N ASN A 5 11.72 -17.74 -13.19
CA ASN A 5 12.53 -17.63 -11.98
C ASN A 5 13.19 -16.24 -11.92
N ASN A 6 12.73 -15.37 -11.01
CA ASN A 6 13.38 -14.08 -10.79
C ASN A 6 14.76 -14.37 -10.21
N ALA A 7 15.78 -13.90 -10.92
CA ALA A 7 17.15 -13.93 -10.47
C ALA A 7 17.23 -13.27 -9.08
N ALA A 8 17.81 -14.00 -8.13
CA ALA A 8 18.27 -13.44 -6.88
C ALA A 8 19.31 -12.36 -7.21
N GLY A 9 19.02 -11.08 -6.90
CA GLY A 9 19.99 -10.00 -7.01
C GLY A 9 19.47 -8.58 -7.30
N GLY A 10 18.23 -8.40 -7.74
CA GLY A 10 17.66 -7.05 -8.01
C GLY A 10 17.02 -6.41 -6.77
N ASN A 11 17.04 -5.08 -6.70
CA ASN A 11 16.25 -4.32 -5.72
C ASN A 11 14.73 -4.42 -6.04
N PRO A 12 13.83 -4.10 -5.08
CA PRO A 12 12.39 -4.15 -5.30
C PRO A 12 11.90 -3.33 -6.51
N GLU A 13 12.48 -2.16 -6.73
CA GLU A 13 12.10 -1.21 -7.79
C GLU A 13 12.40 -1.75 -9.19
N ASP A 14 13.59 -2.32 -9.41
CA ASP A 14 13.98 -2.97 -10.66
C ASP A 14 13.10 -4.18 -10.95
N ALA A 15 12.80 -4.99 -9.92
CA ALA A 15 11.86 -6.09 -10.06
C ALA A 15 10.46 -5.61 -10.47
N MET A 16 10.01 -4.46 -9.95
CA MET A 16 8.75 -3.84 -10.36
C MET A 16 8.79 -3.32 -11.79
N ARG A 17 9.91 -2.73 -12.25
CA ARG A 17 10.06 -2.29 -13.66
C ARG A 17 10.01 -3.46 -14.63
N ASP A 18 10.64 -4.59 -14.28
CA ASP A 18 10.61 -5.82 -15.07
C ASP A 18 9.21 -6.45 -15.12
N LEU A 19 8.47 -6.39 -14.02
CA LEU A 19 7.10 -6.92 -13.90
C LEU A 19 6.04 -5.99 -14.49
N ALA A 20 6.29 -4.68 -14.49
CA ALA A 20 5.30 -3.67 -14.85
C ALA A 20 4.78 -3.89 -16.27
N GLY A 21 5.63 -4.06 -17.29
CA GLY A 21 5.20 -4.47 -18.64
C GLY A 21 3.96 -3.76 -19.24
N GLY A 22 3.63 -2.53 -18.78
CA GLY A 22 2.39 -1.80 -19.12
C GLY A 22 1.29 -1.78 -18.03
N ALA A 23 1.57 -2.22 -16.81
CA ALA A 23 0.68 -2.13 -15.66
C ALA A 23 0.47 -0.66 -15.26
N GLY A 24 -0.79 -0.28 -15.13
CA GLY A 24 -1.23 1.06 -14.77
C GLY A 24 -2.75 1.08 -14.58
N CYS A 25 -3.25 2.11 -13.90
CA CYS A 25 -4.68 2.25 -13.67
C CYS A 25 -5.37 2.86 -14.89
N ARG A 26 -6.13 2.05 -15.62
CA ARG A 26 -6.83 2.50 -16.85
C ARG A 26 -8.04 3.38 -16.58
N ASN A 27 -8.59 3.30 -15.37
CA ASN A 27 -9.81 3.97 -14.92
C ASN A 27 -9.54 4.78 -13.66
N TYR A 28 -8.41 5.49 -13.64
CA TYR A 28 -7.94 6.27 -12.48
C TYR A 28 -9.02 7.21 -11.96
N THR A 29 -9.64 7.99 -12.85
CA THR A 29 -10.65 8.97 -12.48
C THR A 29 -11.86 8.29 -11.83
N GLU A 30 -12.39 7.24 -12.45
CA GLU A 30 -13.55 6.51 -11.93
C GLU A 30 -13.25 5.81 -10.59
N LEU A 31 -12.03 5.29 -10.41
CA LEU A 31 -11.59 4.71 -9.15
C LEU A 31 -11.53 5.77 -8.04
N MET A 32 -10.90 6.91 -8.31
CA MET A 32 -10.77 7.98 -7.33
C MET A 32 -12.13 8.58 -6.96
N ASP A 33 -12.99 8.82 -7.95
CA ASP A 33 -14.35 9.33 -7.72
C ASP A 33 -15.15 8.35 -6.86
N TYR A 34 -15.07 7.05 -7.14
CA TYR A 34 -15.74 6.02 -6.34
C TYR A 34 -15.24 5.98 -4.88
N LEU A 35 -13.92 6.06 -4.67
CA LEU A 35 -13.33 6.04 -3.33
C LEU A 35 -13.69 7.29 -2.53
N TYR A 36 -13.60 8.49 -3.13
CA TYR A 36 -14.02 9.73 -2.48
C TYR A 36 -15.51 9.71 -2.16
N GLU A 37 -16.38 9.37 -3.12
CA GLU A 37 -17.83 9.31 -2.88
C GLU A 37 -18.18 8.32 -1.77
N THR A 38 -17.50 7.18 -1.71
CA THR A 38 -17.72 6.17 -0.67
C THR A 38 -17.27 6.69 0.69
N LEU A 39 -16.06 7.24 0.80
CA LEU A 39 -15.49 7.69 2.08
C LEU A 39 -16.23 8.93 2.63
N GLU A 40 -16.66 9.85 1.77
CA GLU A 40 -17.47 11.01 2.17
C GLU A 40 -18.83 10.62 2.77
N LYS A 41 -19.42 9.52 2.31
CA LYS A 41 -20.67 8.97 2.88
C LYS A 41 -20.45 8.24 4.21
N HIS A 42 -19.20 7.91 4.53
CA HIS A 42 -18.80 7.10 5.67
C HIS A 42 -17.64 7.76 6.45
N PRO A 43 -17.87 8.94 7.07
CA PRO A 43 -16.82 9.70 7.75
C PRO A 43 -16.20 8.95 8.95
N GLU A 44 -16.84 7.90 9.45
CA GLU A 44 -16.31 7.00 10.46
C GLU A 44 -15.16 6.11 9.98
N ILE A 45 -15.02 5.93 8.66
CA ILE A 45 -13.94 5.14 8.06
C ILE A 45 -12.68 6.00 8.02
N SER A 46 -11.70 5.65 8.84
CA SER A 46 -10.41 6.35 8.92
C SER A 46 -9.22 5.45 8.64
N GLY A 47 -9.45 4.22 8.15
CA GLY A 47 -8.39 3.26 7.87
C GLY A 47 -8.74 2.34 6.71
N LEU A 48 -7.73 1.90 5.96
CA LEU A 48 -7.88 1.03 4.81
C LEU A 48 -7.30 -0.36 5.07
N VAL A 49 -7.97 -1.39 4.56
CA VAL A 49 -7.44 -2.76 4.49
C VAL A 49 -7.54 -3.22 3.04
N ALA A 50 -6.41 -3.53 2.43
CA ALA A 50 -6.32 -3.68 1.00
C ALA A 50 -5.46 -4.89 0.60
N TYR A 51 -5.89 -5.62 -0.43
CA TYR A 51 -5.24 -6.86 -0.87
C TYR A 51 -4.80 -6.75 -2.33
N SER A 52 -3.55 -7.13 -2.62
CA SER A 52 -3.00 -7.19 -3.99
C SER A 52 -3.19 -5.86 -4.74
N GLU A 53 -3.86 -5.84 -5.90
CA GLU A 53 -4.18 -4.59 -6.65
C GLU A 53 -4.99 -3.57 -5.83
N GLY A 54 -5.81 -4.04 -4.88
CA GLY A 54 -6.51 -3.15 -3.96
C GLY A 54 -5.54 -2.31 -3.11
N ALA A 55 -4.35 -2.83 -2.81
CA ALA A 55 -3.31 -2.08 -2.10
C ALA A 55 -2.76 -0.95 -2.96
N SER A 56 -2.56 -1.18 -4.27
CA SER A 56 -2.21 -0.11 -5.19
C SER A 56 -3.28 0.97 -5.23
N ALA A 57 -4.56 0.60 -5.29
CA ALA A 57 -5.67 1.56 -5.25
C ALA A 57 -5.69 2.37 -3.94
N ALA A 58 -5.53 1.71 -2.79
CA ALA A 58 -5.50 2.35 -1.48
C ALA A 58 -4.28 3.28 -1.31
N ALA A 59 -3.09 2.83 -1.73
CA ALA A 59 -1.87 3.60 -1.68
C ALA A 59 -1.95 4.85 -2.59
N THR A 60 -2.46 4.70 -3.81
CA THR A 60 -2.74 5.83 -4.70
C THR A 60 -3.73 6.80 -4.07
N PHE A 61 -4.78 6.30 -3.43
CA PHE A 61 -5.77 7.17 -2.78
C PHE A 61 -5.16 8.02 -1.67
N ILE A 62 -4.32 7.42 -0.81
CA ILE A 62 -3.66 8.14 0.29
C ILE A 62 -2.75 9.25 -0.24
N LEU A 63 -2.01 8.99 -1.32
CA LEU A 63 -1.17 10.00 -1.96
C LEU A 63 -2.00 11.11 -2.63
N ASP A 64 -3.12 10.78 -3.28
CA ASP A 64 -4.02 11.80 -3.83
C ASP A 64 -4.66 12.66 -2.72
N GLU A 65 -4.99 12.05 -1.58
CA GLU A 65 -5.53 12.74 -0.42
C GLU A 65 -4.52 13.71 0.20
N GLU A 66 -3.24 13.31 0.30
CA GLU A 66 -2.13 14.21 0.69
C GLU A 66 -2.00 15.37 -0.30
N ARG A 67 -2.00 15.09 -1.60
CA ARG A 67 -1.90 16.10 -2.64
C ARG A 67 -3.03 17.12 -2.53
N ARG A 68 -4.28 16.66 -2.40
CA ARG A 68 -5.45 17.54 -2.22
C ARG A 68 -5.41 18.30 -0.90
N HIS A 69 -4.87 17.72 0.17
CA HIS A 69 -4.65 18.46 1.40
C HIS A 69 -3.70 19.64 1.18
N ARG A 70 -2.57 19.40 0.52
CA ARG A 70 -1.56 20.41 0.22
C ARG A 70 -2.05 21.49 -0.76
N GLU A 71 -2.77 21.09 -1.81
CA GLU A 71 -3.18 21.97 -2.91
C GLU A 71 -4.52 22.68 -2.67
N GLU A 72 -5.48 22.00 -2.04
CA GLU A 72 -6.87 22.45 -1.88
C GLU A 72 -7.23 22.76 -0.41
N GLY A 73 -6.37 22.38 0.55
CA GLY A 73 -6.67 22.50 1.98
C GLY A 73 -7.71 21.51 2.48
N ARG A 74 -7.98 20.44 1.71
CA ARG A 74 -8.98 19.41 2.07
C ARG A 74 -8.49 18.56 3.24
N ASP A 75 -9.35 18.30 4.22
CA ASP A 75 -9.00 17.40 5.32
C ASP A 75 -8.79 15.96 4.85
N ARG A 76 -7.72 15.34 5.36
CA ARG A 76 -7.41 13.93 5.12
C ARG A 76 -8.26 13.05 6.03
N GLN A 77 -9.03 12.13 5.47
CA GLN A 77 -9.86 11.17 6.18
C GLN A 77 -9.07 9.92 6.59
N ILE A 78 -8.18 9.41 5.73
CA ILE A 78 -7.44 8.17 6.02
C ILE A 78 -6.26 8.46 6.95
N LYS A 79 -6.16 7.67 8.02
CA LYS A 79 -5.15 7.82 9.09
C LYS A 79 -4.21 6.63 9.21
N CYS A 80 -4.52 5.48 8.60
CA CYS A 80 -3.62 4.34 8.46
C CYS A 80 -4.08 3.37 7.37
N ALA A 81 -3.19 2.47 6.95
CA ALA A 81 -3.54 1.40 6.03
C ALA A 81 -2.83 0.07 6.34
N MET A 82 -3.51 -1.04 6.05
CA MET A 82 -2.92 -2.37 6.03
C MET A 82 -2.94 -2.91 4.59
N PHE A 83 -1.77 -3.25 4.08
CA PHE A 83 -1.57 -3.79 2.74
C PHE A 83 -1.22 -5.27 2.82
N ILE A 84 -2.07 -6.14 2.28
CA ILE A 84 -1.86 -7.59 2.24
C ILE A 84 -1.39 -7.96 0.84
N THR A 85 -0.15 -8.46 0.75
CA THR A 85 0.53 -8.84 -0.50
C THR A 85 0.36 -7.77 -1.59
N GLY A 86 0.49 -6.51 -1.18
CA GLY A 86 0.16 -5.34 -1.97
C GLY A 86 1.23 -4.98 -2.99
N TRP A 87 0.82 -4.19 -3.98
CA TRP A 87 1.70 -3.59 -5.00
C TRP A 87 1.74 -2.06 -4.82
N PRO A 88 2.78 -1.38 -5.33
CA PRO A 88 2.95 0.05 -5.15
C PRO A 88 1.77 0.89 -5.66
N ALA A 89 1.68 2.12 -5.19
CA ALA A 89 0.79 3.12 -5.77
C ALA A 89 1.12 3.33 -7.25
N PHE A 90 0.17 3.85 -8.02
CA PHE A 90 0.38 4.20 -9.42
C PHE A 90 0.24 5.70 -9.65
N ASN A 91 1.13 6.22 -10.48
CA ASN A 91 0.98 7.52 -11.10
C ASN A 91 -0.04 7.42 -12.23
N ARG A 92 -0.84 8.48 -12.42
CA ARG A 92 -1.86 8.60 -13.48
C ARG A 92 -1.33 8.22 -14.86
N ASP A 93 -0.08 8.58 -15.17
CA ASP A 93 0.47 8.50 -16.53
C ASP A 93 1.76 7.68 -16.65
N LYS A 94 2.40 7.29 -15.53
CA LYS A 94 3.78 6.76 -15.52
C LYS A 94 3.96 5.33 -15.00
N GLY A 95 2.88 4.66 -14.58
CA GLY A 95 2.96 3.32 -13.98
C GLY A 95 3.10 3.38 -12.47
N PHE A 96 3.84 2.47 -11.86
CA PHE A 96 4.02 2.45 -10.40
C PHE A 96 4.90 3.62 -9.91
N ILE A 97 4.59 4.15 -8.72
CA ILE A 97 5.44 5.07 -7.98
C ILE A 97 6.46 4.23 -7.22
N LEU A 98 7.75 4.52 -7.44
CA LEU A 98 8.88 3.79 -6.86
C LEU A 98 9.79 4.76 -6.09
N SER A 99 10.41 4.26 -5.03
CA SER A 99 11.16 5.08 -4.06
C SER A 99 12.40 5.77 -4.66
N ASP A 100 12.98 5.17 -5.70
CA ASP A 100 14.22 5.62 -6.36
C ASP A 100 14.00 6.59 -7.52
N GLU A 101 12.75 6.98 -7.80
CA GLU A 101 12.42 7.92 -8.89
C GLU A 101 12.58 9.40 -8.50
N GLY A 102 12.94 9.67 -7.24
CA GLY A 102 13.23 11.02 -6.75
C GLY A 102 12.00 11.92 -6.61
N GLY A 103 10.81 11.32 -6.50
CA GLY A 103 9.56 12.02 -6.19
C GLY A 103 9.45 12.42 -4.71
N GLU A 104 8.53 13.34 -4.42
CA GLU A 104 8.16 13.73 -3.05
C GLU A 104 6.99 12.88 -2.50
N GLU A 105 6.44 11.97 -3.33
CA GLU A 105 5.29 11.14 -3.00
C GLU A 105 5.64 10.07 -1.95
N ILE A 106 5.45 10.41 -0.67
CA ILE A 106 5.61 9.51 0.47
C ILE A 106 4.24 9.25 1.10
N ILE A 107 3.95 7.98 1.41
CA ILE A 107 2.81 7.60 2.24
C ILE A 107 3.18 7.85 3.71
N ASP A 108 2.71 8.98 4.23
CA ASP A 108 3.06 9.53 5.56
C ASP A 108 2.08 9.14 6.69
N VAL A 109 1.10 8.29 6.39
CA VAL A 109 0.26 7.65 7.42
C VAL A 109 0.90 6.34 7.87
N PRO A 110 0.72 5.91 9.13
CA PRO A 110 1.15 4.59 9.56
C PRO A 110 0.63 3.46 8.66
N THR A 111 1.51 2.55 8.25
CA THR A 111 1.18 1.41 7.39
C THR A 111 1.62 0.07 7.98
N LEU A 112 0.89 -0.99 7.66
CA LEU A 112 1.25 -2.38 7.97
C LEU A 112 1.26 -3.23 6.70
N HIS A 113 2.40 -3.78 6.35
CA HIS A 113 2.61 -4.59 5.14
C HIS A 113 2.63 -6.06 5.50
N VAL A 114 1.55 -6.78 5.18
CA VAL A 114 1.43 -8.22 5.39
C VAL A 114 1.97 -8.94 4.15
N VAL A 115 3.17 -9.48 4.25
CA VAL A 115 3.90 -10.09 3.12
C VAL A 115 3.97 -11.61 3.30
N GLY A 116 3.88 -12.35 2.20
CA GLY A 116 4.15 -13.79 2.22
C GLY A 116 5.58 -14.09 1.82
N ALA A 117 6.36 -14.74 2.68
CA ALA A 117 7.71 -15.23 2.35
C ALA A 117 7.79 -16.01 1.01
N ASN A 118 6.73 -16.77 0.70
CA ASN A 118 6.63 -17.60 -0.50
C ASN A 118 5.83 -16.95 -1.63
N ASP A 119 5.51 -15.66 -1.52
CA ASP A 119 4.81 -14.93 -2.56
C ASP A 119 5.76 -14.66 -3.75
N PRO A 120 5.42 -15.11 -4.98
CA PRO A 120 6.20 -14.79 -6.17
C PRO A 120 6.25 -13.30 -6.48
N PHE A 121 5.32 -12.50 -5.94
CA PHE A 121 5.20 -11.06 -6.13
C PHE A 121 5.66 -10.23 -4.92
N ARG A 122 6.32 -10.84 -3.91
CA ARG A 122 6.73 -10.16 -2.67
C ARG A 122 7.53 -8.87 -2.88
N TYR A 123 8.29 -8.77 -3.97
CA TYR A 123 9.05 -7.55 -4.30
C TYR A 123 8.15 -6.35 -4.55
N GLY A 124 6.92 -6.54 -5.04
CA GLY A 124 5.94 -5.46 -5.12
C GLY A 124 5.50 -4.95 -3.75
N SER A 125 5.42 -5.84 -2.76
CA SER A 125 5.12 -5.44 -1.39
C SER A 125 6.28 -4.70 -0.72
N TYR A 126 7.52 -5.04 -1.09
CA TYR A 126 8.72 -4.31 -0.66
C TYR A 126 8.80 -2.94 -1.34
N ALA A 127 8.59 -2.85 -2.65
CA ALA A 127 8.56 -1.55 -3.34
C ALA A 127 7.44 -0.63 -2.80
N LEU A 128 6.28 -1.19 -2.41
CA LEU A 128 5.24 -0.42 -1.72
C LEU A 128 5.68 0.03 -0.32
N TYR A 129 6.43 -0.81 0.40
CA TYR A 129 6.99 -0.48 1.71
C TYR A 129 8.01 0.65 1.61
N ASP A 130 8.83 0.67 0.56
CA ASP A 130 9.89 1.65 0.36
C ASP A 130 9.38 3.07 0.04
N ILE A 131 8.10 3.23 -0.35
CA ILE A 131 7.44 4.53 -0.54
C ILE A 131 6.62 5.00 0.69
N CYS A 132 6.72 4.29 1.81
CA CYS A 132 6.05 4.66 3.07
C CYS A 132 7.03 5.33 4.04
N ASP A 133 6.52 6.16 4.95
CA ASP A 133 7.32 6.77 6.02
C ASP A 133 8.03 5.70 6.87
N PRO A 134 9.38 5.69 6.89
CA PRO A 134 10.16 4.68 7.58
C PRO A 134 9.98 4.66 9.11
N ASP A 135 9.52 5.77 9.70
CA ASP A 135 9.29 5.86 11.15
C ASP A 135 7.97 5.19 11.57
N THR A 136 7.01 5.06 10.65
CA THR A 136 5.66 4.59 10.97
C THR A 136 5.23 3.32 10.24
N THR A 137 5.89 2.93 9.15
CA THR A 137 5.66 1.67 8.41
C THR A 137 6.16 0.44 9.16
N GLU A 138 5.46 -0.69 9.02
CA GLU A 138 5.86 -2.00 9.56
C GLU A 138 5.64 -3.14 8.56
N LEU A 139 6.46 -4.17 8.66
CA LEU A 139 6.36 -5.40 7.86
C LEU A 139 6.03 -6.60 8.73
N PHE A 140 5.01 -7.35 8.32
CA PHE A 140 4.57 -8.59 8.95
C PHE A 140 4.67 -9.74 7.94
N ASP A 141 5.57 -10.69 8.18
CA ASP A 141 5.68 -11.89 7.34
C ASP A 141 4.69 -12.97 7.80
N MET A 142 3.71 -13.30 6.96
CA MET A 142 2.74 -14.37 7.24
C MET A 142 3.22 -15.77 6.82
N GLY A 143 4.42 -15.89 6.24
CA GLY A 143 5.07 -17.15 5.83
C GLY A 143 4.42 -17.89 4.64
N LYS A 144 3.27 -17.42 4.16
CA LYS A 144 2.49 -18.03 3.06
C LYS A 144 2.86 -17.43 1.69
N GLY A 145 2.13 -17.82 0.65
CA GLY A 145 2.21 -17.22 -0.68
C GLY A 145 1.30 -16.00 -0.84
N HIS A 146 0.85 -15.73 -2.06
CA HIS A 146 -0.07 -14.63 -2.39
C HIS A 146 -1.51 -14.92 -1.92
N VAL A 147 -1.77 -14.77 -0.62
CA VAL A 147 -3.07 -15.12 0.01
C VAL A 147 -3.39 -14.23 1.21
N ILE A 148 -4.67 -14.11 1.56
CA ILE A 148 -5.09 -13.54 2.84
C ILE A 148 -4.95 -14.62 3.93
N PRO A 149 -4.29 -14.35 5.08
CA PRO A 149 -4.29 -15.29 6.20
C PRO A 149 -5.72 -15.49 6.71
N ARG A 150 -6.11 -16.73 7.05
CA ARG A 150 -7.50 -17.08 7.42
C ARG A 150 -7.68 -17.77 8.77
N SER A 151 -6.60 -18.31 9.36
CA SER A 151 -6.68 -19.06 10.60
C SER A 151 -5.30 -19.33 11.19
N GLY A 152 -5.29 -19.79 12.45
CA GLY A 152 -4.09 -20.21 13.16
C GLY A 152 -3.38 -19.07 13.87
N LEU A 153 -2.17 -19.35 14.36
CA LEU A 153 -1.35 -18.41 15.13
C LEU A 153 -1.11 -17.08 14.39
N VAL A 154 -0.92 -17.17 13.07
CA VAL A 154 -0.70 -16.00 12.20
C VAL A 154 -1.83 -14.96 12.28
N ILE A 155 -3.09 -15.38 12.48
CA ILE A 155 -4.21 -14.43 12.64
C ILE A 155 -4.15 -13.72 13.98
N ASN A 156 -3.73 -14.41 15.04
CA ASN A 156 -3.59 -13.81 16.37
C ASN A 156 -2.45 -12.80 16.39
N GLU A 157 -1.33 -13.15 15.78
CA GLU A 157 -0.16 -12.25 15.64
C GLU A 157 -0.50 -11.04 14.77
N LEU A 158 -1.19 -11.26 13.63
CA LEU A 158 -1.68 -10.18 12.78
C LEU A 158 -2.67 -9.27 13.52
N SER A 159 -3.54 -9.83 14.36
CA SER A 159 -4.45 -9.01 15.18
C SER A 159 -3.68 -8.10 16.14
N ASN A 160 -2.56 -8.56 16.70
CA ASN A 160 -1.70 -7.72 17.54
C ASN A 160 -1.02 -6.62 16.71
N ALA A 161 -0.48 -6.95 15.53
CA ALA A 161 0.11 -5.96 14.63
C ALA A 161 -0.89 -4.87 14.21
N ILE A 162 -2.15 -5.24 13.92
CA ILE A 162 -3.22 -4.27 13.62
C ILE A 162 -3.50 -3.36 14.83
N ARG A 163 -3.44 -3.87 16.06
CA ARG A 163 -3.63 -3.04 17.26
C ARG A 163 -2.49 -2.03 17.43
N GLU A 164 -1.25 -2.42 17.15
CA GLU A 164 -0.12 -1.48 17.19
C GLU A 164 -0.22 -0.42 16.08
N LEU A 165 -0.61 -0.82 14.86
CA LEU A 165 -0.91 0.12 13.77
C LEU A 165 -1.94 1.18 14.20
N ILE A 166 -3.04 0.75 14.83
CA ILE A 166 -4.10 1.67 15.30
C ILE A 166 -3.58 2.60 16.41
N LYS A 167 -2.66 2.16 17.27
CA LYS A 167 -2.08 3.04 18.31
C LYS A 167 -1.20 4.14 17.71
N LYS A 168 -0.48 3.85 16.63
CA LYS A 168 0.36 4.82 15.93
C LYS A 168 -0.46 6.01 15.41
N THR A 169 -1.69 5.78 14.93
CA THR A 169 -2.55 6.86 14.43
C THR A 169 -2.95 7.88 15.49
N ALA A 170 -3.08 7.45 16.75
CA ALA A 170 -3.41 8.33 17.86
C ALA A 170 -2.26 9.25 18.28
N THR A 171 -1.03 8.96 17.84
CA THR A 171 0.18 9.72 18.20
C THR A 171 0.53 10.77 17.14
N THR A 172 0.09 10.60 15.90
CA THR A 172 0.33 11.53 14.79
C THR A 172 -0.61 12.76 14.80
N ILE A 173 -1.61 12.81 15.68
CA ILE A 173 -2.51 13.96 15.86
C ILE A 173 -1.96 14.87 16.97
N THR A 174 -0.89 15.62 16.67
CA THR A 174 -0.45 16.78 17.48
C THR A 174 0.09 17.88 16.61
#